data_AF-A0A367J3P1-F1
#
_entry.id   AF-A0A367J3P1-F1
#
_cell.length_a   1.000
_cell.length_b   1.000
_cell.length_c   1.000
_cell.angle_alpha   90.00
_cell.angle_beta   90.00
_cell.angle_gamma   90.00
#
_symmetry.space_group_name_H-M   'P 1'
#
loop_
_entity.id
_entity.type
_entity.pdbx_description
1 polymer ?
#
loop_
_entity_poly.entity_id
_entity_poly.type
_entity_poly.pdbx_seq_one_letter_code
_entity_poly.pdbx_strand_id
1 'polypeptide(L)'
;MLSSRGRNVRKSILFARSFDPYFTKTELVTQPKIQTSIPHTLNLQRQAVQADQAVTFTFFRNFDRKKRETFDVTIELDDNSIVTLGCHIPYKSSFVALGNYVTQNDLHLILSTIPILSRVINKDRHEEVWIVEPNMVGGMVFKNKQIKLSGNMQDNVLRADGPTFILSFEKSHGWTRLETTDGSLYIIGLDKYDAGTLYAEFIEPYWNNGQKNYPSFVAWGADEFFYNKKTRQVEIKHRTSERSAHFISFDPIEDNRLSAGSALYDLPFVRSLIFEHHQNPLPVSIRFDHWEVRQVDFEQLPWSPVQQLKGKPVYDSLDYHYTSGHVLYRKKIKATHKKVKLSVNARHRATVLLNNRIIGGHTTYSRQLFLPGAKIGPDPWFLGSRTYDITPYLTDDENELVIIVESFGLNRQAFIMNDIRNPRGIIQAKLSGINSTEQGEWEISGVDVRLLTNAYSTTGFPDEATQKGWQKFKQFDENDGIYKIPISVTQGVQWFRFRFDHALKKQSDLYRVPLRLHLDGEWTAVVILNDVIIARYYGNGDGPQHDFYIPDGLLKAKHNEVKVLAYTWHDTLGEISIKGWPVLEDSGNLITHYDTNTRPQEYIVYHDRILMHKQK
;
A
#
# COMPACT_ATOMS: atom_id res chain seq x y z
N MET A 1 7.18 -5.33 -1.93
CA MET A 1 6.62 -5.78 -0.63
C MET A 1 5.12 -6.00 -0.69
N LEU A 2 4.71 -7.26 -0.50
CA LEU A 2 3.34 -7.56 -0.13
C LEU A 2 3.17 -7.50 1.38
N SER A 3 2.12 -6.82 1.82
CA SER A 3 1.68 -6.88 3.22
C SER A 3 1.21 -8.29 3.59
N SER A 4 1.14 -8.61 4.88
CA SER A 4 0.56 -9.86 5.37
C SER A 4 -0.83 -10.18 4.78
N ARG A 5 -1.67 -9.17 4.59
CA ARG A 5 -2.98 -9.30 3.91
C ARG A 5 -2.80 -9.69 2.44
N GLY A 6 -1.88 -9.05 1.72
CA GLY A 6 -1.54 -9.39 0.35
C GLY A 6 -1.02 -10.83 0.21
N ARG A 7 -0.18 -11.29 1.16
CA ARG A 7 0.33 -12.66 1.21
C ARG A 7 -0.81 -13.68 1.43
N ASN A 8 -1.76 -13.38 2.33
CA ASN A 8 -2.94 -14.25 2.52
C ASN A 8 -3.86 -14.31 1.30
N VAL A 9 -4.05 -13.18 0.60
CA VAL A 9 -4.79 -13.16 -0.67
C VAL A 9 -4.08 -14.03 -1.71
N ARG A 10 -2.74 -13.94 -1.79
CA ARG A 10 -1.93 -14.78 -2.67
C ARG A 10 -2.17 -16.27 -2.40
N LYS A 11 -2.09 -16.72 -1.15
CA LYS A 11 -2.37 -18.12 -0.75
C LYS A 11 -3.74 -18.60 -1.25
N SER A 12 -4.79 -17.80 -1.05
CA SER A 12 -6.15 -18.16 -1.51
C SER A 12 -6.28 -18.25 -3.03
N ILE A 13 -5.62 -17.34 -3.77
CA ILE A 13 -5.61 -17.37 -5.23
C ILE A 13 -4.88 -18.62 -5.73
N LEU A 14 -3.72 -18.95 -5.15
CA LEU A 14 -2.95 -20.12 -5.53
C LEU A 14 -3.75 -21.41 -5.33
N PHE A 15 -4.48 -21.54 -4.21
CA PHE A 15 -5.35 -22.68 -3.96
C PHE A 15 -6.46 -22.76 -5.01
N ALA A 16 -7.23 -21.67 -5.16
CA ALA A 16 -8.37 -21.64 -6.09
C ALA A 16 -7.94 -21.97 -7.52
N ARG A 17 -6.78 -21.46 -7.96
CA ARG A 17 -6.23 -21.75 -9.29
C ARG A 17 -5.73 -23.19 -9.44
N SER A 18 -5.15 -23.78 -8.40
CA SER A 18 -4.63 -25.15 -8.42
C SER A 18 -5.76 -26.21 -8.51
N PHE A 19 -6.96 -25.84 -8.09
CA PHE A 19 -8.17 -26.66 -8.13
C PHE A 19 -9.26 -26.06 -9.03
N ASP A 20 -8.90 -25.17 -9.95
CA ASP A 20 -9.83 -24.44 -10.81
C ASP A 20 -10.86 -25.32 -11.57
N PRO A 21 -10.52 -26.52 -12.10
CA PRO A 21 -11.51 -27.41 -12.71
C PRO A 21 -12.67 -27.79 -11.79
N TYR A 22 -12.43 -27.81 -10.47
CA TYR A 22 -13.40 -28.18 -9.45
C TYR A 22 -14.00 -26.96 -8.74
N PHE A 23 -13.21 -25.89 -8.57
CA PHE A 23 -13.57 -24.74 -7.75
C PHE A 23 -14.46 -23.71 -8.47
N THR A 24 -14.41 -23.68 -9.82
CA THR A 24 -15.11 -22.68 -10.64
C THR A 24 -16.62 -22.86 -10.67
N LYS A 25 -17.12 -24.10 -10.66
CA LYS A 25 -18.55 -24.40 -10.68
C LYS A 25 -18.91 -25.34 -9.54
N THR A 26 -19.58 -24.80 -8.53
CA THR A 26 -19.91 -25.52 -7.31
C THR A 26 -21.35 -25.24 -6.86
N GLU A 27 -21.95 -26.19 -6.14
CA GLU A 27 -23.25 -26.05 -5.47
C GLU A 27 -23.10 -26.11 -3.95
N LEU A 28 -24.06 -25.53 -3.22
CA LEU A 28 -24.07 -25.59 -1.75
C LEU A 28 -24.48 -26.99 -1.29
N VAL A 29 -23.70 -27.58 -0.38
CA VAL A 29 -24.10 -28.82 0.30
C VAL A 29 -25.08 -28.46 1.40
N THR A 30 -26.35 -28.86 1.25
CA THR A 30 -27.44 -28.51 2.18
C THR A 30 -27.34 -29.22 3.53
N GLN A 31 -26.79 -30.43 3.54
CA GLN A 31 -26.56 -31.24 4.74
C GLN A 31 -25.10 -31.73 4.77
N PRO A 32 -24.16 -30.89 5.24
CA PRO A 32 -22.76 -31.29 5.34
C PRO A 32 -22.60 -32.44 6.34
N LYS A 33 -21.87 -33.50 5.95
CA LYS A 33 -21.46 -34.61 6.84
C LYS A 33 -20.30 -34.25 7.79
N ILE A 34 -20.10 -32.95 8.03
CA ILE A 34 -19.00 -32.42 8.84
C ILE A 34 -19.58 -31.57 9.96
N GLN A 35 -19.11 -31.83 11.18
CA GLN A 35 -19.45 -31.06 12.37
C GLN A 35 -18.18 -30.58 13.08
N THR A 36 -18.28 -29.50 13.82
CA THR A 36 -17.17 -28.90 14.57
C THR A 36 -17.51 -28.80 16.04
N SER A 37 -16.59 -29.15 16.95
CA SER A 37 -16.82 -29.09 18.39
C SER A 37 -17.00 -27.66 18.94
N ILE A 38 -16.70 -26.64 18.14
CA ILE A 38 -16.90 -25.22 18.46
C ILE A 38 -17.91 -24.57 17.49
N PRO A 39 -18.95 -23.86 18.00
CA PRO A 39 -19.88 -23.13 17.16
C PRO A 39 -19.21 -22.06 16.29
N HIS A 40 -19.80 -21.77 15.13
CA HIS A 40 -19.32 -20.74 14.18
C HIS A 40 -17.90 -20.96 13.64
N THR A 41 -17.38 -22.19 13.71
CA THR A 41 -16.08 -22.55 13.10
C THR A 41 -16.21 -23.16 11.70
N LEU A 42 -17.34 -23.81 11.41
CA LEU A 42 -17.78 -24.16 10.07
C LEU A 42 -18.68 -23.06 9.51
N ASN A 43 -18.37 -22.55 8.31
CA ASN A 43 -19.22 -21.57 7.62
C ASN A 43 -20.22 -22.24 6.67
N LEU A 44 -19.70 -22.97 5.68
CA LEU A 44 -20.48 -23.69 4.67
C LEU A 44 -19.60 -24.73 3.98
N GLN A 45 -20.24 -25.65 3.25
CA GLN A 45 -19.56 -26.60 2.37
C GLN A 45 -20.14 -26.49 0.95
N ARG A 46 -19.28 -26.57 -0.06
CA ARG A 46 -19.68 -26.60 -1.47
C ARG A 46 -19.10 -27.82 -2.16
N GLN A 47 -19.76 -28.29 -3.21
CA GLN A 47 -19.32 -29.42 -4.02
C GLN A 47 -19.18 -29.03 -5.48
N ALA A 48 -18.12 -29.48 -6.14
CA ALA A 48 -17.92 -29.33 -7.56
C ALA A 48 -19.04 -30.02 -8.35
N VAL A 49 -19.56 -29.35 -9.37
CA VAL A 49 -20.57 -29.90 -10.28
C VAL A 49 -20.09 -29.79 -11.71
N GLN A 50 -20.45 -30.77 -12.56
CA GLN A 50 -19.98 -30.86 -13.94
C GLN A 50 -18.45 -31.00 -14.06
N ALA A 51 -17.83 -31.64 -13.08
CA ALA A 51 -16.42 -32.05 -13.09
C ALA A 51 -16.32 -33.57 -13.07
N ASP A 52 -15.12 -34.10 -13.34
CA ASP A 52 -14.79 -35.53 -13.26
C ASP A 52 -14.84 -36.09 -11.83
N GLN A 53 -14.75 -35.21 -10.83
CA GLN A 53 -14.82 -35.58 -9.41
C GLN A 53 -15.76 -34.64 -8.66
N ALA A 54 -16.52 -35.21 -7.71
CA ALA A 54 -17.44 -34.47 -6.84
C ALA A 54 -16.72 -33.86 -5.63
N VAL A 55 -15.63 -33.13 -5.90
CA VAL A 55 -14.73 -32.52 -4.90
C VAL A 55 -15.49 -31.58 -3.97
N THR A 56 -15.22 -31.65 -2.67
CA THR A 56 -15.86 -30.79 -1.67
C THR A 56 -14.89 -29.73 -1.16
N PHE A 57 -15.43 -28.53 -0.93
CA PHE A 57 -14.73 -27.37 -0.40
C PHE A 57 -15.43 -26.93 0.88
N THR A 58 -14.77 -27.13 2.01
CA THR A 58 -15.30 -26.80 3.34
C THR A 58 -14.68 -25.50 3.83
N PHE A 59 -15.51 -24.49 4.08
CA PHE A 59 -15.05 -23.16 4.46
C PHE A 59 -15.01 -23.06 5.99
N PHE A 60 -13.82 -23.18 6.57
CA PHE A 60 -13.62 -22.97 8.00
C PHE A 60 -13.25 -21.51 8.29
N ARG A 61 -13.77 -20.97 9.40
CA ARG A 61 -13.47 -19.61 9.87
C ARG A 61 -13.47 -19.57 11.40
N ASN A 62 -12.58 -18.85 12.04
CA ASN A 62 -12.62 -18.73 13.51
C ASN A 62 -13.12 -17.36 13.96
N PHE A 63 -14.39 -17.30 14.37
CA PHE A 63 -14.99 -16.15 15.07
C PHE A 63 -15.50 -16.52 16.47
N ASP A 64 -14.92 -17.57 17.08
CA ASP A 64 -15.28 -17.98 18.43
C ASP A 64 -15.03 -16.83 19.42
N ARG A 65 -16.04 -16.48 20.21
CA ARG A 65 -15.94 -15.39 21.18
C ARG A 65 -14.93 -15.69 22.29
N LYS A 66 -14.67 -16.97 22.57
CA LYS A 66 -13.64 -17.43 23.52
C LYS A 66 -12.24 -17.53 22.90
N LYS A 67 -12.09 -17.20 21.61
CA LYS A 67 -10.82 -17.21 20.88
C LYS A 67 -10.07 -18.56 20.96
N ARG A 68 -10.79 -19.67 21.07
CA ARG A 68 -10.18 -21.00 21.02
C ARG A 68 -9.68 -21.25 19.60
N GLU A 69 -8.43 -21.67 19.47
CA GLU A 69 -7.77 -21.82 18.17
C GLU A 69 -7.69 -23.28 17.71
N THR A 70 -7.99 -24.22 18.60
CA THR A 70 -8.00 -25.66 18.34
C THR A 70 -9.37 -26.23 18.62
N PHE A 71 -9.85 -27.10 17.74
CA PHE A 71 -11.14 -27.79 17.88
C PHE A 71 -11.14 -29.08 17.07
N ASP A 72 -12.14 -29.91 17.33
CA ASP A 72 -12.33 -31.18 16.65
C ASP A 72 -13.30 -31.02 15.50
N VAL A 73 -13.03 -31.74 14.42
CA VAL A 73 -13.84 -31.84 13.22
C VAL A 73 -14.26 -33.29 13.07
N THR A 74 -15.54 -33.54 13.24
CA THR A 74 -16.14 -34.86 13.13
C THR A 74 -16.72 -35.04 11.73
N ILE A 75 -16.41 -36.16 11.10
CA ILE A 75 -16.79 -36.50 9.72
C ILE A 75 -17.60 -37.79 9.76
N GLU A 76 -18.80 -37.77 9.20
CA GLU A 76 -19.62 -38.97 8.98
C GLU A 76 -19.30 -39.55 7.60
N LEU A 77 -18.87 -40.80 7.54
CA LEU A 77 -18.54 -41.51 6.31
C LEU A 77 -19.79 -42.12 5.65
N ASP A 78 -19.63 -42.69 4.46
CA ASP A 78 -20.77 -43.28 3.71
C ASP A 78 -21.30 -44.58 4.33
N ASP A 79 -20.51 -45.25 5.15
CA ASP A 79 -20.91 -46.42 5.94
C ASP A 79 -21.45 -46.04 7.34
N ASN A 80 -21.70 -44.75 7.59
CA ASN A 80 -22.10 -44.15 8.86
C ASN A 80 -21.05 -44.28 9.98
N SER A 81 -19.81 -44.69 9.67
CA SER A 81 -18.72 -44.58 10.63
C SER A 81 -18.30 -43.13 10.82
N ILE A 82 -17.73 -42.82 11.99
CA ILE A 82 -17.37 -41.45 12.38
C ILE A 82 -15.86 -41.37 12.56
N VAL A 83 -15.24 -40.42 11.87
CA VAL A 83 -13.81 -40.09 12.03
C VAL A 83 -13.68 -38.70 12.61
N THR A 84 -12.76 -38.51 13.56
CA THR A 84 -12.51 -37.20 14.18
C THR A 84 -11.08 -36.72 13.88
N LEU A 85 -10.96 -35.49 13.42
CA LEU A 85 -9.68 -34.80 13.20
C LEU A 85 -9.56 -33.57 14.09
N GLY A 86 -8.35 -33.29 14.56
CA GLY A 86 -8.04 -31.97 15.07
C GLY A 86 -8.04 -30.93 13.95
N CYS A 87 -8.28 -29.66 14.30
CA CYS A 87 -8.17 -28.52 13.42
C CYS A 87 -7.63 -27.33 14.20
N HIS A 88 -6.67 -26.60 13.61
CA HIS A 88 -6.13 -25.38 14.18
C HIS A 88 -6.39 -24.19 13.25
N ILE A 89 -7.07 -23.18 13.76
CA ILE A 89 -7.35 -21.92 13.06
C ILE A 89 -7.20 -20.78 14.05
N PRO A 90 -6.22 -19.87 13.89
CA PRO A 90 -6.09 -18.71 14.75
C PRO A 90 -7.34 -17.81 14.72
N TYR A 91 -7.60 -17.09 15.81
CA TYR A 91 -8.77 -16.21 15.88
C TYR A 91 -8.77 -15.17 14.73
N LYS A 92 -9.95 -14.94 14.12
CA LYS A 92 -10.15 -14.11 12.91
C LYS A 92 -9.41 -14.59 11.67
N SER A 93 -9.09 -15.87 11.59
CA SER A 93 -8.54 -16.52 10.38
C SER A 93 -9.55 -17.47 9.75
N SER A 94 -9.32 -17.83 8.50
CA SER A 94 -10.14 -18.77 7.73
C SER A 94 -9.30 -19.45 6.66
N PHE A 95 -9.68 -20.66 6.27
CA PHE A 95 -9.12 -21.33 5.10
C PHE A 95 -10.19 -22.23 4.45
N VAL A 96 -9.91 -22.66 3.23
CA VAL A 96 -10.76 -23.62 2.51
C VAL A 96 -10.10 -24.98 2.61
N ALA A 97 -10.79 -25.92 3.26
CA ALA A 97 -10.39 -27.32 3.32
C ALA A 97 -10.85 -28.05 2.06
N LEU A 98 -9.97 -28.90 1.53
CA LEU A 98 -10.24 -29.81 0.42
C LEU A 98 -10.76 -31.14 0.96
N GLY A 99 -11.79 -31.69 0.34
CA GLY A 99 -12.30 -33.02 0.64
C GLY A 99 -12.85 -33.72 -0.59
N ASN A 100 -13.15 -35.01 -0.45
CA ASN A 100 -13.60 -35.89 -1.52
C ASN A 100 -12.79 -35.76 -2.83
N TYR A 101 -11.47 -35.75 -2.72
CA TYR A 101 -10.55 -35.54 -3.84
C TYR A 101 -9.70 -36.78 -4.09
N VAL A 102 -9.64 -37.26 -5.34
CA VAL A 102 -8.82 -38.40 -5.78
C VAL A 102 -7.60 -37.89 -6.55
N THR A 103 -6.44 -38.24 -6.03
CA THR A 103 -5.11 -37.86 -6.54
C THR A 103 -4.67 -38.65 -7.77
N GLN A 104 -3.60 -38.21 -8.43
CA GLN A 104 -3.04 -38.91 -9.60
C GLN A 104 -2.57 -40.34 -9.32
N ASN A 105 -2.17 -40.64 -8.07
CA ASN A 105 -1.78 -41.97 -7.62
C ASN A 105 -2.95 -42.75 -6.98
N ASP A 106 -4.19 -42.34 -7.26
CA ASP A 106 -5.43 -43.00 -6.84
C ASP A 106 -5.59 -43.11 -5.31
N LEU A 107 -5.07 -42.13 -4.56
CA LEU A 107 -5.42 -41.91 -3.16
C LEU A 107 -6.64 -41.02 -3.05
N HIS A 108 -7.65 -41.47 -2.30
CA HIS A 108 -8.87 -40.72 -2.03
C HIS A 108 -8.78 -39.97 -0.70
N LEU A 109 -8.60 -38.65 -0.76
CA LEU A 109 -8.70 -37.73 0.36
C LEU A 109 -10.18 -37.51 0.72
N ILE A 110 -10.55 -37.89 1.95
CA ILE A 110 -11.88 -37.62 2.51
C ILE A 110 -11.97 -36.14 2.93
N LEU A 111 -11.03 -35.67 3.74
CA LEU A 111 -10.94 -34.27 4.19
C LEU A 111 -9.51 -33.93 4.64
N SER A 112 -9.07 -32.72 4.34
CA SER A 112 -7.89 -32.10 4.96
C SER A 112 -8.30 -30.97 5.91
N THR A 113 -7.96 -31.08 7.20
CA THR A 113 -8.01 -29.94 8.14
C THR A 113 -6.72 -29.11 8.13
N ILE A 114 -5.85 -29.38 7.15
CA ILE A 114 -4.62 -28.64 6.88
C ILE A 114 -4.78 -27.84 5.58
N PRO A 115 -4.41 -26.55 5.56
CA PRO A 115 -4.48 -25.75 4.33
C PRO A 115 -3.57 -26.31 3.24
N ILE A 116 -4.16 -26.68 2.11
CA ILE A 116 -3.43 -26.91 0.86
C ILE A 116 -3.38 -25.57 0.12
N LEU A 117 -2.19 -25.13 -0.25
CA LEU A 117 -1.94 -23.82 -0.84
C LEU A 117 -1.78 -23.88 -2.36
N SER A 118 -1.15 -24.93 -2.87
CA SER A 118 -0.95 -25.13 -4.30
C SER A 118 -0.71 -26.59 -4.62
N ARG A 119 -0.80 -26.92 -5.91
CA ARG A 119 -0.56 -28.25 -6.44
C ARG A 119 0.16 -28.21 -7.79
N VAL A 120 1.07 -29.16 -7.99
CA VAL A 120 1.70 -29.49 -9.28
C VAL A 120 1.42 -30.95 -9.61
N ILE A 121 1.20 -31.27 -10.89
CA ILE A 121 0.88 -32.62 -11.36
C ILE A 121 1.81 -33.02 -12.51
N ASN A 122 2.34 -34.24 -12.44
CA ASN A 122 2.99 -34.94 -13.54
C ASN A 122 2.16 -36.17 -13.91
N LYS A 123 1.38 -36.05 -15.00
CA LYS A 123 0.47 -37.10 -15.45
C LYS A 123 1.22 -38.35 -15.91
N ASP A 124 2.36 -38.17 -16.59
CA ASP A 124 3.11 -39.28 -17.20
C ASP A 124 3.68 -40.25 -16.16
N ARG A 125 3.98 -39.74 -14.96
CA ARG A 125 4.51 -40.53 -13.83
C ARG A 125 3.49 -40.80 -12.74
N HIS A 126 2.24 -40.37 -12.92
CA HIS A 126 1.22 -40.40 -11.87
C HIS A 126 1.71 -39.78 -10.55
N GLU A 127 2.46 -38.67 -10.66
CA GLU A 127 2.98 -37.93 -9.51
C GLU A 127 2.19 -36.64 -9.28
N GLU A 128 1.94 -36.33 -8.01
CA GLU A 128 1.27 -35.11 -7.58
C GLU A 128 2.05 -34.51 -6.40
N VAL A 129 2.24 -33.19 -6.41
CA VAL A 129 2.88 -32.45 -5.32
C VAL A 129 1.88 -31.48 -4.73
N TRP A 130 1.60 -31.58 -3.44
CA TRP A 130 0.83 -30.62 -2.68
C TRP A 130 1.75 -29.77 -1.83
N ILE A 131 1.52 -28.47 -1.84
CA ILE A 131 2.19 -27.53 -0.94
C ILE A 131 1.20 -27.13 0.13
N VAL A 132 1.58 -27.31 1.39
CA VAL A 132 0.68 -27.17 2.54
C VAL A 132 1.31 -26.28 3.61
N GLU A 133 0.47 -25.74 4.49
CA GLU A 133 0.89 -25.04 5.72
C GLU A 133 0.57 -25.96 6.91
N PRO A 134 1.44 -26.93 7.24
CA PRO A 134 1.14 -27.95 8.22
C PRO A 134 1.19 -27.38 9.64
N ASN A 135 0.46 -28.03 10.54
CA ASN A 135 0.50 -27.76 11.96
C ASN A 135 0.34 -29.09 12.72
N MET A 136 0.69 -29.09 14.00
CA MET A 136 0.70 -30.30 14.83
C MET A 136 -0.69 -30.79 15.28
N VAL A 137 -1.76 -30.05 14.96
CA VAL A 137 -3.12 -30.35 15.42
C VAL A 137 -3.97 -30.95 14.31
N GLY A 138 -3.84 -30.41 13.09
CA GLY A 138 -4.57 -30.84 11.91
C GLY A 138 -4.14 -32.20 11.38
N GLY A 139 -4.92 -32.72 10.44
CA GLY A 139 -4.58 -33.94 9.73
C GLY A 139 -5.28 -34.05 8.38
N MET A 140 -4.93 -35.10 7.66
CA MET A 140 -5.57 -35.50 6.41
C MET A 140 -6.10 -36.92 6.56
N VAL A 141 -7.38 -37.12 6.26
CA VAL A 141 -8.03 -38.44 6.29
C VAL A 141 -8.12 -38.96 4.87
N PHE A 142 -7.64 -40.17 4.66
CA PHE A 142 -7.73 -40.88 3.38
C PHE A 142 -8.46 -42.20 3.55
N LYS A 143 -9.12 -42.68 2.48
CA LYS A 143 -9.64 -44.05 2.45
C LYS A 143 -8.48 -45.05 2.50
N ASN A 144 -8.67 -46.15 3.23
CA ASN A 144 -7.65 -47.15 3.44
C ASN A 144 -7.24 -47.82 2.12
N LYS A 145 -5.96 -47.71 1.77
CA LYS A 145 -5.29 -48.31 0.62
C LYS A 145 -3.90 -48.75 1.08
N GLN A 146 -3.30 -49.74 0.41
CA GLN A 146 -1.91 -50.09 0.68
C GLN A 146 -1.01 -48.91 0.30
N ILE A 147 -0.42 -48.26 1.30
CA ILE A 147 0.45 -47.11 1.12
C ILE A 147 1.80 -47.32 1.79
N LYS A 148 2.85 -46.83 1.14
CA LYS A 148 4.19 -46.72 1.72
C LYS A 148 4.46 -45.26 2.05
N LEU A 149 4.71 -45.00 3.33
CA LEU A 149 5.00 -43.68 3.87
C LEU A 149 6.51 -43.46 3.99
N SER A 150 6.98 -42.30 3.56
CA SER A 150 8.36 -41.85 3.79
C SER A 150 8.42 -40.33 3.86
N GLY A 151 9.54 -39.77 4.34
CA GLY A 151 9.71 -38.33 4.50
C GLY A 151 10.19 -37.96 5.90
N ASN A 152 10.25 -36.65 6.18
CA ASN A 152 10.86 -36.11 7.39
C ASN A 152 9.91 -35.26 8.25
N MET A 153 8.61 -35.18 7.89
CA MET A 153 7.61 -34.29 8.51
C MET A 153 6.50 -35.03 9.28
N GLN A 154 6.16 -36.24 8.85
CA GLN A 154 5.07 -37.04 9.37
C GLN A 154 5.44 -37.85 10.63
N ASP A 155 4.42 -38.24 11.40
CA ASP A 155 4.54 -39.34 12.38
C ASP A 155 4.87 -40.64 11.63
N ASN A 156 5.79 -41.44 12.18
CA ASN A 156 6.18 -42.72 11.57
C ASN A 156 5.05 -43.77 11.63
N VAL A 157 3.94 -43.48 12.33
CA VAL A 157 2.78 -44.37 12.43
C VAL A 157 1.57 -43.73 11.75
N LEU A 158 1.06 -44.38 10.70
CA LEU A 158 -0.27 -44.08 10.17
C LEU A 158 -1.32 -44.61 11.16
N ARG A 159 -2.17 -43.72 11.66
CA ARG A 159 -3.27 -44.14 12.53
C ARG A 159 -4.39 -44.66 11.65
N ALA A 160 -4.60 -45.97 11.69
CA ALA A 160 -5.75 -46.61 11.07
C ALA A 160 -6.96 -46.42 11.97
N ASP A 161 -8.06 -45.90 11.41
CA ASP A 161 -9.35 -45.77 12.07
C ASP A 161 -10.43 -46.36 11.15
N GLY A 162 -10.77 -47.62 11.39
CA GLY A 162 -11.68 -48.40 10.55
C GLY A 162 -11.24 -48.46 9.07
N PRO A 163 -12.07 -48.00 8.12
CA PRO A 163 -11.77 -48.02 6.69
C PRO A 163 -10.91 -46.84 6.23
N THR A 164 -10.27 -46.11 7.15
CA THR A 164 -9.48 -44.90 6.85
C THR A 164 -8.11 -44.92 7.51
N PHE A 165 -7.20 -44.10 7.00
CA PHE A 165 -5.98 -43.73 7.74
C PHE A 165 -5.86 -42.21 7.86
N ILE A 166 -5.27 -41.78 8.98
CA ILE A 166 -5.05 -40.38 9.30
C ILE A 166 -3.56 -40.08 9.19
N LEU A 167 -3.22 -39.11 8.34
CA LEU A 167 -1.90 -38.51 8.27
C LEU A 167 -1.86 -37.25 9.15
N SER A 168 -0.94 -37.24 10.11
CA SER A 168 -0.62 -36.08 10.96
C SER A 168 0.86 -35.74 10.83
N PHE A 169 1.21 -34.49 11.16
CA PHE A 169 2.57 -33.98 11.05
C PHE A 169 3.16 -33.61 12.41
N GLU A 170 4.42 -33.96 12.63
CA GLU A 170 5.17 -33.59 13.82
C GLU A 170 5.96 -32.29 13.62
N LYS A 171 6.17 -31.89 12.36
CA LYS A 171 6.92 -30.69 11.99
C LYS A 171 6.10 -29.72 11.14
N SER A 172 6.44 -28.44 11.23
CA SER A 172 5.80 -27.35 10.47
C SER A 172 6.39 -27.16 9.06
N HIS A 173 7.46 -27.87 8.72
CA HIS A 173 8.13 -27.80 7.42
C HIS A 173 8.86 -29.11 7.12
N GLY A 174 9.04 -29.40 5.83
CA GLY A 174 9.67 -30.62 5.33
C GLY A 174 8.85 -31.27 4.23
N TRP A 175 8.95 -32.58 4.08
CA TRP A 175 8.17 -33.33 3.09
C TRP A 175 7.72 -34.70 3.60
N THR A 176 6.65 -35.19 2.98
CA THR A 176 6.10 -36.53 3.15
C THR A 176 5.72 -37.09 1.79
N ARG A 177 6.01 -38.37 1.54
CA ARG A 177 5.62 -39.09 0.33
C ARG A 177 4.70 -40.25 0.69
N LEU A 178 3.56 -40.30 0.02
CA LEU A 178 2.57 -41.38 0.05
C LEU A 178 2.64 -42.11 -1.28
N GLU A 179 3.27 -43.29 -1.29
CA GLU A 179 3.46 -44.12 -2.48
C GLU A 179 2.40 -45.23 -2.54
N THR A 180 1.77 -45.39 -3.70
CA THR A 180 0.83 -46.49 -4.02
C THR A 180 1.43 -47.36 -5.13
N THR A 181 0.70 -48.38 -5.55
CA THR A 181 1.03 -49.14 -6.77
C THR A 181 1.01 -48.29 -8.04
N ASP A 182 0.28 -47.18 -8.02
CA ASP A 182 -0.06 -46.40 -9.21
C ASP A 182 0.81 -45.15 -9.36
N GLY A 183 1.52 -44.73 -8.30
CA GLY A 183 2.36 -43.53 -8.34
C GLY A 183 2.68 -42.96 -6.96
N SER A 184 2.92 -41.65 -6.89
CA SER A 184 3.33 -40.98 -5.64
C SER A 184 2.68 -39.61 -5.44
N LEU A 185 2.14 -39.39 -4.25
CA LEU A 185 1.76 -38.08 -3.76
C LEU A 185 2.87 -37.57 -2.83
N TYR A 186 3.43 -36.41 -3.16
CA TYR A 186 4.37 -35.68 -2.32
C TYR A 186 3.65 -34.51 -1.65
N ILE A 187 3.84 -34.34 -0.35
CA ILE A 187 3.32 -33.23 0.44
C ILE A 187 4.52 -32.45 0.96
N ILE A 188 4.67 -31.21 0.52
CA ILE A 188 5.73 -30.30 0.96
C ILE A 188 5.10 -29.31 1.96
N GLY A 189 5.58 -29.36 3.19
CA GLY A 189 5.21 -28.44 4.25
C GLY A 189 6.07 -27.19 4.23
N LEU A 190 5.41 -26.03 4.23
CA LEU A 190 6.03 -24.73 4.40
C LEU A 190 5.57 -24.12 5.72
N ASP A 191 6.51 -23.50 6.43
CA ASP A 191 6.13 -22.70 7.58
C ASP A 191 5.34 -21.45 7.15
N LYS A 192 4.85 -20.70 8.13
CA LYS A 192 4.02 -19.51 7.86
C LYS A 192 4.73 -18.46 7.01
N TYR A 193 6.05 -18.31 7.17
CA TYR A 193 6.85 -17.32 6.45
C TYR A 193 7.01 -17.72 4.98
N ASP A 194 7.50 -18.94 4.74
CA ASP A 194 7.71 -19.50 3.40
C ASP A 194 6.40 -19.63 2.64
N ALA A 195 5.33 -20.10 3.29
CA ALA A 195 3.99 -20.12 2.72
C ALA A 195 3.52 -18.71 2.29
N GLY A 196 3.97 -17.66 2.98
CA GLY A 196 3.69 -16.27 2.65
C GLY A 196 4.44 -15.76 1.41
N THR A 197 5.51 -16.45 1.01
CA THR A 197 6.33 -16.12 -0.18
C THR A 197 5.97 -16.94 -1.42
N LEU A 198 5.11 -17.95 -1.27
CA LEU A 198 4.74 -18.89 -2.33
C LEU A 198 4.30 -18.20 -3.63
N TYR A 199 4.74 -18.73 -4.76
CA TYR A 199 4.44 -18.29 -6.13
C TYR A 199 4.22 -19.50 -7.02
N ALA A 200 3.26 -19.46 -7.94
CA ALA A 200 3.12 -20.49 -8.96
C ALA A 200 2.85 -19.85 -10.33
N GLU A 201 3.52 -20.37 -11.36
CA GLU A 201 3.30 -19.93 -12.73
C GLU A 201 2.25 -20.80 -13.41
N PHE A 202 1.13 -20.21 -13.80
CA PHE A 202 0.06 -20.92 -14.51
C PHE A 202 0.09 -20.59 -16.00
N ILE A 203 -0.09 -21.62 -16.82
CA ILE A 203 -0.32 -21.45 -18.25
C ILE A 203 -1.78 -21.05 -18.45
N GLU A 204 -1.98 -19.83 -18.90
CA GLU A 204 -3.30 -19.24 -19.05
C GLU A 204 -4.05 -19.79 -20.28
N PRO A 205 -5.29 -20.30 -20.12
CA PRO A 205 -6.03 -20.96 -21.19
C PRO A 205 -6.47 -19.99 -22.30
N TYR A 206 -6.69 -18.72 -21.96
CA TYR A 206 -7.16 -17.71 -22.92
C TYR A 206 -6.11 -17.36 -23.99
N TRP A 207 -4.83 -17.65 -23.74
CA TRP A 207 -3.76 -17.53 -24.73
C TRP A 207 -3.47 -18.84 -25.50
N ASN A 208 -4.04 -19.98 -25.08
CA ASN A 208 -3.69 -21.33 -25.55
C ASN A 208 -4.91 -22.18 -25.96
N ASN A 209 -5.92 -21.59 -26.61
CA ASN A 209 -7.10 -22.31 -27.13
C ASN A 209 -7.88 -23.13 -26.07
N GLY A 210 -7.91 -22.67 -24.82
CA GLY A 210 -8.89 -23.11 -23.82
C GLY A 210 -8.48 -24.28 -22.91
N GLN A 211 -7.36 -24.97 -23.14
CA GLN A 211 -6.91 -26.02 -22.22
C GLN A 211 -6.22 -25.40 -21.00
N LYS A 212 -6.84 -25.57 -19.83
CA LYS A 212 -6.29 -25.17 -18.54
C LYS A 212 -5.25 -26.18 -18.10
N ASN A 213 -4.03 -25.71 -17.83
CA ASN A 213 -2.95 -26.55 -17.35
C ASN A 213 -2.62 -26.26 -15.89
N TYR A 214 -2.02 -27.25 -15.24
CA TYR A 214 -1.40 -27.11 -13.92
C TYR A 214 -0.24 -26.12 -13.97
N PRO A 215 0.18 -25.56 -12.82
CA PRO A 215 1.32 -24.66 -12.82
C PRO A 215 2.56 -25.36 -13.37
N SER A 216 3.32 -24.67 -14.22
CA SER A 216 4.55 -25.20 -14.83
C SER A 216 5.66 -25.35 -13.79
N PHE A 217 5.66 -24.47 -12.79
CA PHE A 217 6.51 -24.57 -11.62
C PHE A 217 5.91 -23.79 -10.45
N VAL A 218 6.44 -24.09 -9.26
CA VAL A 218 6.11 -23.39 -8.01
C VAL A 218 7.41 -22.95 -7.33
N ALA A 219 7.41 -21.80 -6.69
CA ALA A 219 8.58 -21.24 -6.00
C ALA A 219 8.23 -20.61 -4.65
N TRP A 220 9.18 -20.57 -3.72
CA TRP A 220 9.07 -19.86 -2.44
C TRP A 220 10.46 -19.44 -1.92
N GLY A 221 10.49 -18.66 -0.84
CA GLY A 221 11.71 -18.18 -0.18
C GLY A 221 12.12 -16.73 -0.52
N ALA A 222 11.33 -16.02 -1.34
CA ALA A 222 11.57 -14.61 -1.70
C ALA A 222 10.29 -13.76 -1.69
N ASP A 223 10.41 -12.46 -1.41
CA ASP A 223 9.25 -11.54 -1.34
C ASP A 223 8.42 -11.50 -2.64
N GLU A 224 9.10 -11.52 -3.80
CA GLU A 224 8.46 -11.46 -5.12
C GLU A 224 9.14 -12.40 -6.13
N PHE A 225 8.31 -13.10 -6.88
CA PHE A 225 8.70 -13.85 -8.07
C PHE A 225 7.86 -13.34 -9.24
N PHE A 226 8.48 -13.19 -10.41
CA PHE A 226 7.80 -12.83 -11.64
C PHE A 226 8.39 -13.60 -12.81
N TYR A 227 7.58 -14.43 -13.47
CA TYR A 227 8.03 -15.14 -14.67
C TYR A 227 7.77 -14.32 -15.93
N ASN A 228 8.85 -13.91 -16.58
CA ASN A 228 8.79 -13.24 -17.86
C ASN A 228 8.72 -14.28 -18.99
N LYS A 229 7.52 -14.50 -19.54
CA LYS A 229 7.29 -15.48 -20.63
C LYS A 229 8.11 -15.21 -21.89
N LYS A 230 8.46 -13.95 -22.17
CA LYS A 230 9.23 -13.57 -23.37
C LYS A 230 10.71 -13.94 -23.23
N THR A 231 11.29 -13.68 -22.07
CA THR A 231 12.71 -13.98 -21.81
C THR A 231 12.92 -15.37 -21.19
N ARG A 232 11.84 -16.02 -20.74
CA ARG A 232 11.84 -17.29 -19.98
C ARG A 232 12.64 -17.20 -18.68
N GLN A 233 12.74 -16.00 -18.12
CA GLN A 233 13.44 -15.75 -16.86
C GLN A 233 12.45 -15.56 -15.72
N VAL A 234 12.78 -16.09 -14.55
CA VAL A 234 12.12 -15.71 -13.30
C VAL A 234 12.93 -14.59 -12.68
N GLU A 235 12.32 -13.41 -12.60
CA GLU A 235 12.82 -12.30 -11.80
C GLU A 235 12.46 -12.57 -10.34
N ILE A 236 13.46 -12.53 -9.48
CA ILE A 236 13.35 -12.81 -8.04
C ILE A 236 13.71 -11.51 -7.32
N LYS A 237 12.83 -11.05 -6.43
CA LYS A 237 13.14 -9.94 -5.55
C LYS A 237 13.12 -10.42 -4.12
N HIS A 238 14.25 -10.24 -3.44
CA HIS A 238 14.43 -10.76 -2.10
C HIS A 238 15.01 -9.72 -1.15
N ARG A 239 14.98 -10.02 0.14
CA ARG A 239 15.48 -9.17 1.22
C ARG A 239 16.80 -9.70 1.78
N THR A 240 17.43 -8.92 2.65
CA THR A 240 18.62 -9.33 3.39
C THR A 240 18.36 -10.50 4.34
N SER A 241 17.16 -10.61 4.90
CA SER A 241 16.77 -11.70 5.81
C SER A 241 16.54 -13.02 5.07
N GLU A 242 16.16 -12.96 3.80
CA GLU A 242 15.93 -14.12 2.93
C GLU A 242 17.28 -14.69 2.46
N ARG A 243 17.44 -16.02 2.51
CA ARG A 243 18.72 -16.70 2.25
C ARG A 243 18.72 -17.57 1.00
N SER A 244 17.55 -18.07 0.63
CA SER A 244 17.41 -18.95 -0.53
C SER A 244 16.00 -18.90 -1.10
N ALA A 245 15.89 -19.16 -2.40
CA ALA A 245 14.64 -19.52 -3.04
C ALA A 245 14.64 -20.99 -3.43
N HIS A 246 13.48 -21.63 -3.39
CA HIS A 246 13.27 -23.02 -3.78
C HIS A 246 12.26 -23.09 -4.91
N PHE A 247 12.44 -24.06 -5.82
CA PHE A 247 11.65 -24.25 -7.03
C PHE A 247 11.24 -25.72 -7.14
N ILE A 248 9.96 -25.97 -7.40
CA ILE A 248 9.41 -27.27 -7.79
C ILE A 248 9.10 -27.21 -9.28
N SER A 249 9.74 -28.07 -10.08
CA SER A 249 9.36 -28.30 -11.47
C SER A 249 9.69 -29.73 -11.88
N PHE A 250 8.79 -30.33 -12.67
CA PHE A 250 9.06 -31.62 -13.32
C PHE A 250 9.86 -31.45 -14.61
N ASP A 251 9.87 -30.25 -15.18
CA ASP A 251 10.72 -29.89 -16.30
C ASP A 251 12.12 -29.48 -15.80
N PRO A 252 13.20 -29.84 -16.51
CA PRO A 252 14.54 -29.39 -16.15
C PRO A 252 14.64 -27.86 -16.15
N ILE A 253 15.21 -27.31 -15.07
CA ILE A 253 15.53 -25.89 -14.96
C ILE A 253 16.99 -25.69 -15.39
N GLU A 254 17.21 -24.82 -16.36
CA GLU A 254 18.53 -24.59 -16.99
C GLU A 254 19.23 -23.34 -16.43
N ASP A 255 19.53 -23.33 -15.12
CA ASP A 255 20.41 -22.34 -14.49
C ASP A 255 21.46 -23.05 -13.61
N ASN A 256 22.74 -22.81 -13.90
CA ASN A 256 23.86 -23.48 -13.23
C ASN A 256 24.04 -23.07 -11.76
N ARG A 257 23.39 -21.97 -11.32
CA ARG A 257 23.42 -21.55 -9.91
C ARG A 257 22.43 -22.33 -9.05
N LEU A 258 21.50 -23.06 -9.66
CA LEU A 258 20.56 -23.89 -8.94
C LEU A 258 21.20 -25.22 -8.52
N SER A 259 21.28 -25.44 -7.22
CA SER A 259 21.69 -26.72 -6.65
C SER A 259 20.48 -27.63 -6.44
N ALA A 260 20.75 -28.90 -6.09
CA ALA A 260 19.72 -29.77 -5.52
C ALA A 260 19.03 -29.10 -4.31
N GLY A 261 17.84 -29.58 -3.97
CA GLY A 261 17.13 -29.19 -2.76
C GLY A 261 18.04 -29.23 -1.53
N SER A 262 17.77 -28.35 -0.55
CA SER A 262 18.45 -28.45 0.74
C SER A 262 18.17 -29.80 1.38
N ALA A 263 18.96 -30.20 2.39
CA ALA A 263 18.70 -31.45 3.14
C ALA A 263 17.26 -31.54 3.68
N LEU A 264 16.60 -30.39 3.89
CA LEU A 264 15.21 -30.33 4.31
C LEU A 264 14.23 -30.75 3.21
N TYR A 265 14.54 -30.46 1.94
CA TYR A 265 13.73 -30.70 0.75
C TYR A 265 14.50 -31.53 -0.29
N ASP A 266 15.14 -32.61 0.16
CA ASP A 266 15.90 -33.53 -0.70
C ASP A 266 14.95 -34.37 -1.59
N LEU A 267 14.44 -33.72 -2.63
CA LEU A 267 13.51 -34.27 -3.61
C LEU A 267 14.04 -33.97 -5.02
N PRO A 268 13.91 -34.90 -5.98
CA PRO A 268 14.56 -34.80 -7.29
C PRO A 268 14.06 -33.65 -8.16
N PHE A 269 12.84 -33.18 -7.91
CA PHE A 269 12.18 -32.07 -8.62
C PHE A 269 12.26 -30.73 -7.86
N VAL A 270 12.95 -30.70 -6.71
CA VAL A 270 13.21 -29.47 -5.94
C VAL A 270 14.61 -28.96 -6.22
N ARG A 271 14.71 -27.67 -6.55
CA ARG A 271 15.98 -26.97 -6.78
C ARG A 271 16.06 -25.72 -5.92
N SER A 272 17.26 -25.34 -5.48
CA SER A 272 17.46 -24.18 -4.61
C SER A 272 18.45 -23.20 -5.21
N LEU A 273 18.13 -21.92 -5.10
CA LEU A 273 19.05 -20.80 -5.34
C LEU A 273 19.46 -20.23 -3.99
N ILE A 274 20.76 -20.16 -3.70
CA ILE A 274 21.27 -19.43 -2.53
C ILE A 274 21.56 -18.00 -2.96
N PHE A 275 21.04 -17.02 -2.20
CA PHE A 275 21.26 -15.61 -2.50
C PHE A 275 22.65 -15.17 -2.09
N GLU A 276 23.32 -14.40 -2.94
CA GLU A 276 24.60 -13.79 -2.61
C GLU A 276 24.40 -12.60 -1.67
N HIS A 277 25.17 -12.53 -0.57
CA HIS A 277 25.14 -11.40 0.36
C HIS A 277 25.96 -10.24 -0.19
N HIS A 278 25.28 -9.22 -0.71
CA HIS A 278 25.91 -7.96 -1.06
C HIS A 278 26.24 -7.12 0.19
N GLN A 279 27.29 -6.29 0.11
CA GLN A 279 27.56 -5.29 1.14
C GLN A 279 26.40 -4.28 1.18
N ASN A 280 25.76 -4.13 2.35
CA ASN A 280 24.61 -3.25 2.52
C ASN A 280 25.04 -1.77 2.35
N PRO A 281 24.42 -0.99 1.44
CA PRO A 281 24.71 0.44 1.25
C PRO A 281 24.15 1.34 2.38
N LEU A 282 24.03 0.82 3.60
CA LEU A 282 23.34 1.46 4.71
C LEU A 282 24.30 2.25 5.63
N PRO A 283 23.84 3.36 6.24
CA PRO A 283 22.54 4.01 6.06
C PRO A 283 22.48 4.89 4.79
N VAL A 284 21.31 5.02 4.19
CA VAL A 284 21.05 5.89 3.04
C VAL A 284 20.58 7.25 3.52
N SER A 285 21.51 8.20 3.54
CA SER A 285 21.22 9.64 3.69
C SER A 285 21.59 10.37 2.41
N ILE A 286 20.65 11.17 1.90
CA ILE A 286 20.83 11.96 0.68
C ILE A 286 21.12 13.40 1.09
N ARG A 287 22.26 13.93 0.64
CA ARG A 287 22.61 15.34 0.83
C ARG A 287 22.04 16.21 -0.26
N PHE A 288 21.61 17.40 0.12
CA PHE A 288 21.07 18.40 -0.77
C PHE A 288 22.12 19.45 -1.11
N ASP A 289 22.08 19.94 -2.34
CA ASP A 289 22.94 21.00 -2.85
C ASP A 289 22.13 22.05 -3.62
N HIS A 290 22.80 23.12 -4.05
CA HIS A 290 22.21 24.21 -4.84
C HIS A 290 20.92 24.81 -4.24
N TRP A 291 20.96 25.09 -2.93
CA TRP A 291 19.85 25.75 -2.24
C TRP A 291 19.60 27.17 -2.76
N GLU A 292 18.35 27.41 -3.11
CA GLU A 292 17.83 28.70 -3.56
C GLU A 292 16.48 28.98 -2.91
N VAL A 293 16.17 30.26 -2.74
CA VAL A 293 14.89 30.74 -2.22
C VAL A 293 14.33 31.81 -3.14
N ARG A 294 13.01 31.88 -3.22
CA ARG A 294 12.29 32.95 -3.90
C ARG A 294 11.04 33.29 -3.10
N GLN A 295 10.80 34.58 -2.88
CA GLN A 295 9.54 35.06 -2.31
C GLN A 295 8.42 35.02 -3.35
N VAL A 296 7.19 34.70 -2.95
CA VAL A 296 6.04 34.92 -3.82
C VAL A 296 5.81 36.43 -3.94
N ASP A 297 5.87 36.93 -5.16
CA ASP A 297 5.52 38.31 -5.47
C ASP A 297 4.03 38.37 -5.84
N PHE A 298 3.19 38.70 -4.86
CA PHE A 298 1.74 38.77 -5.05
C PHE A 298 1.34 39.85 -6.06
N GLU A 299 2.10 40.94 -6.22
CA GLU A 299 1.75 42.00 -7.16
C GLU A 299 1.85 41.53 -8.61
N GLN A 300 2.81 40.64 -8.92
CA GLN A 300 3.06 40.11 -10.26
C GLN A 300 2.17 38.92 -10.65
N LEU A 301 1.34 38.41 -9.74
CA LEU A 301 0.43 37.30 -10.07
C LEU A 301 -0.68 37.76 -11.04
N PRO A 302 -1.20 36.85 -11.88
CA PRO A 302 -2.29 37.17 -12.80
C PRO A 302 -3.62 37.26 -12.05
N TRP A 303 -4.00 38.45 -11.63
CA TRP A 303 -5.25 38.72 -10.92
C TRP A 303 -6.39 39.02 -11.87
N SER A 304 -7.57 38.52 -11.53
CA SER A 304 -8.83 38.82 -12.24
C SER A 304 -9.90 39.23 -11.22
N PRO A 305 -10.80 40.17 -11.55
CA PRO A 305 -11.90 40.52 -10.68
C PRO A 305 -12.78 39.31 -10.32
N VAL A 306 -13.24 39.28 -9.07
CA VAL A 306 -14.21 38.28 -8.63
C VAL A 306 -15.58 38.54 -9.28
N GLN A 307 -16.22 37.49 -9.79
CA GLN A 307 -17.52 37.55 -10.45
C GLN A 307 -18.58 38.08 -9.49
N GLN A 308 -19.56 38.80 -10.03
CA GLN A 308 -20.65 39.39 -9.27
C GLN A 308 -21.97 38.73 -9.64
N LEU A 309 -22.68 38.16 -8.67
CA LEU A 309 -24.04 37.66 -8.83
C LEU A 309 -24.99 38.55 -8.03
N LYS A 310 -25.89 39.26 -8.72
CA LYS A 310 -26.84 40.21 -8.11
C LYS A 310 -26.14 41.25 -7.21
N GLY A 311 -24.98 41.76 -7.66
CA GLY A 311 -24.18 42.76 -6.95
C GLY A 311 -23.43 42.23 -5.72
N LYS A 312 -23.32 40.89 -5.57
CA LYS A 312 -22.53 40.25 -4.52
C LYS A 312 -21.37 39.46 -5.13
N PRO A 313 -20.17 39.51 -4.53
CA PRO A 313 -19.03 38.75 -5.01
C PRO A 313 -19.28 37.24 -4.84
N VAL A 314 -18.94 36.47 -5.87
CA VAL A 314 -18.97 35.00 -5.91
C VAL A 314 -17.54 34.50 -5.95
N TYR A 315 -17.07 33.99 -4.82
CA TYR A 315 -15.68 33.57 -4.66
C TYR A 315 -15.40 32.13 -5.07
N ASP A 316 -16.39 31.40 -5.62
CA ASP A 316 -16.23 29.96 -5.87
C ASP A 316 -15.14 29.69 -6.90
N SER A 317 -14.08 28.99 -6.49
CA SER A 317 -12.93 28.73 -7.35
C SER A 317 -13.26 27.79 -8.52
N LEU A 318 -14.35 27.03 -8.42
CA LEU A 318 -14.80 26.12 -9.48
C LEU A 318 -15.24 26.87 -10.73
N ASP A 319 -15.84 28.06 -10.59
CA ASP A 319 -16.28 28.90 -11.70
C ASP A 319 -15.11 29.43 -12.54
N TYR A 320 -13.90 29.42 -11.97
CA TYR A 320 -12.65 29.80 -12.61
C TYR A 320 -11.80 28.61 -13.07
N HIS A 321 -12.31 27.39 -12.89
CA HIS A 321 -11.58 26.14 -13.14
C HIS A 321 -10.32 25.96 -12.29
N TYR A 322 -10.22 26.68 -11.18
CA TYR A 322 -9.15 26.55 -10.19
C TYR A 322 -9.51 25.43 -9.21
N THR A 323 -9.27 24.18 -9.65
CA THR A 323 -9.78 22.97 -8.97
C THR A 323 -8.71 22.18 -8.20
N SER A 324 -7.42 22.53 -8.34
CA SER A 324 -6.31 21.83 -7.69
C SER A 324 -5.42 22.76 -6.88
N GLY A 325 -5.13 22.39 -5.63
CA GLY A 325 -4.18 23.09 -4.78
C GLY A 325 -4.75 24.38 -4.19
N HIS A 326 -3.95 25.45 -4.26
CA HIS A 326 -4.24 26.76 -3.71
C HIS A 326 -5.01 27.65 -4.70
N VAL A 327 -5.82 28.54 -4.14
CA VAL A 327 -6.50 29.62 -4.84
C VAL A 327 -6.28 30.88 -4.01
N LEU A 328 -5.96 31.97 -4.67
CA LEU A 328 -5.59 33.21 -4.02
C LEU A 328 -6.66 34.26 -4.24
N TYR A 329 -6.95 35.03 -3.20
CA TYR A 329 -7.84 36.18 -3.26
C TYR A 329 -7.09 37.40 -2.75
N ARG A 330 -7.22 38.56 -3.40
CA ARG A 330 -6.65 39.81 -2.89
C ARG A 330 -7.68 40.92 -2.80
N LYS A 331 -7.39 41.88 -1.92
CA LYS A 331 -8.10 43.13 -1.80
C LYS A 331 -7.17 44.25 -1.35
N LYS A 332 -7.22 45.39 -2.03
CA LYS A 332 -6.53 46.62 -1.61
C LYS A 332 -7.36 47.39 -0.60
N ILE A 333 -6.70 47.89 0.44
CA ILE A 333 -7.32 48.51 1.62
C ILE A 333 -6.58 49.80 1.94
N LYS A 334 -7.30 50.91 2.08
CA LYS A 334 -6.74 52.19 2.52
C LYS A 334 -7.38 52.57 3.85
N ALA A 335 -6.79 52.10 4.95
CA ALA A 335 -7.38 52.25 6.28
C ALA A 335 -6.63 53.31 7.11
N THR A 336 -7.31 54.38 7.50
CA THR A 336 -6.79 55.37 8.45
C THR A 336 -7.24 55.00 9.88
N HIS A 337 -6.31 54.45 10.68
CA HIS A 337 -6.34 54.23 12.14
C HIS A 337 -7.68 53.86 12.83
N LYS A 338 -8.42 52.87 12.30
CA LYS A 338 -9.57 52.24 12.98
C LYS A 338 -9.26 50.81 13.37
N LYS A 339 -9.98 50.26 14.36
CA LYS A 339 -9.93 48.81 14.67
C LYS A 339 -10.54 48.05 13.49
N VAL A 340 -9.71 47.47 12.63
CA VAL A 340 -10.13 46.71 11.45
C VAL A 340 -10.06 45.22 11.73
N LYS A 341 -11.17 44.51 11.44
CA LYS A 341 -11.22 43.05 11.58
C LYS A 341 -11.63 42.39 10.27
N LEU A 342 -11.01 41.25 9.97
CA LEU A 342 -11.35 40.40 8.84
C LEU A 342 -12.04 39.13 9.36
N SER A 343 -13.29 38.92 8.97
CA SER A 343 -14.00 37.65 9.19
C SER A 343 -14.02 36.84 7.90
N VAL A 344 -13.48 35.62 7.93
CA VAL A 344 -13.38 34.71 6.78
C VAL A 344 -13.96 33.35 7.13
N ASN A 345 -14.82 32.86 6.25
CA ASN A 345 -15.21 31.47 6.14
C ASN A 345 -14.69 30.96 4.80
N ALA A 346 -13.94 29.85 4.81
CA ALA A 346 -13.36 29.26 3.62
C ALA A 346 -13.44 27.73 3.71
N ARG A 347 -13.53 27.08 2.55
CA ARG A 347 -13.59 25.62 2.47
C ARG A 347 -12.17 25.04 2.54
N HIS A 348 -11.95 24.11 3.47
CA HIS A 348 -10.71 23.39 3.80
C HIS A 348 -9.69 24.17 4.62
N ARG A 349 -8.82 24.99 4.03
CA ARG A 349 -7.75 25.66 4.79
C ARG A 349 -7.54 27.06 4.23
N ALA A 350 -7.48 28.05 5.11
CA ALA A 350 -7.21 29.44 4.75
C ALA A 350 -6.01 29.99 5.51
N THR A 351 -5.19 30.79 4.82
CA THR A 351 -4.09 31.58 5.38
C THR A 351 -4.28 33.03 4.97
N VAL A 352 -4.19 33.94 5.93
CA VAL A 352 -4.41 35.37 5.75
C VAL A 352 -3.08 36.11 5.83
N LEU A 353 -2.82 36.96 4.85
CA LEU A 353 -1.66 37.83 4.77
C LEU A 353 -2.09 39.29 4.64
N LEU A 354 -1.30 40.18 5.24
CA LEU A 354 -1.37 41.62 5.00
C LEU A 354 0.03 42.13 4.73
N ASN A 355 0.23 42.81 3.60
CA ASN A 355 1.54 43.35 3.20
C ASN A 355 2.65 42.29 3.24
N ASN A 356 2.38 41.12 2.66
CA ASN A 356 3.24 39.93 2.66
C ASN A 356 3.55 39.30 4.04
N ARG A 357 2.94 39.78 5.13
CA ARG A 357 3.06 39.16 6.47
C ARG A 357 1.87 38.25 6.75
N ILE A 358 2.13 37.02 7.17
CA ILE A 358 1.08 36.09 7.62
C ILE A 358 0.54 36.53 8.99
N ILE A 359 -0.78 36.72 9.08
CA ILE A 359 -1.48 37.11 10.31
C ILE A 359 -2.03 35.87 11.03
N GLY A 360 -2.33 34.82 10.28
CA GLY A 360 -2.79 33.54 10.79
C GLY A 360 -3.55 32.74 9.76
N GLY A 361 -4.10 31.62 10.17
CA GLY A 361 -4.93 30.78 9.32
C GLY A 361 -5.83 29.88 10.13
N HIS A 362 -6.63 29.08 9.44
CA HIS A 362 -7.51 28.09 10.05
C HIS A 362 -7.86 27.00 9.06
N THR A 363 -8.23 25.84 9.60
CA THR A 363 -8.75 24.70 8.84
C THR A 363 -10.23 24.50 9.17
N THR A 364 -11.05 24.44 8.12
CA THR A 364 -12.50 24.20 8.16
C THR A 364 -12.77 22.84 7.53
N TYR A 365 -12.78 21.80 8.36
CA TYR A 365 -13.05 20.43 7.97
C TYR A 365 -13.83 19.68 9.05
N SER A 366 -14.87 18.96 8.67
CA SER A 366 -15.66 18.14 9.59
C SER A 366 -16.03 16.79 8.98
N ARG A 367 -15.99 15.73 9.80
CA ARG A 367 -16.50 14.41 9.42
C ARG A 367 -18.00 14.26 9.67
N GLN A 368 -18.62 15.21 10.36
CA GLN A 368 -20.04 15.18 10.71
C GLN A 368 -20.89 15.89 9.66
N LEU A 369 -22.16 15.48 9.54
CA LEU A 369 -23.16 16.13 8.71
C LEU A 369 -23.50 17.51 9.29
N PHE A 370 -23.79 18.49 8.43
CA PHE A 370 -24.28 19.82 8.81
C PHE A 370 -23.33 20.66 9.69
N LEU A 371 -22.03 20.42 9.61
CA LEU A 371 -21.00 21.25 10.25
C LEU A 371 -20.15 22.00 9.20
N PRO A 372 -19.49 23.11 9.59
CA PRO A 372 -18.54 23.80 8.74
C PRO A 372 -17.50 22.85 8.14
N GLY A 373 -17.34 22.85 6.83
CA GLY A 373 -16.39 21.99 6.14
C GLY A 373 -16.78 20.51 6.14
N ALA A 374 -18.07 20.19 6.28
CA ALA A 374 -18.57 18.82 6.28
C ALA A 374 -18.10 18.05 5.03
N LYS A 375 -17.45 16.90 5.26
CA LYS A 375 -17.01 15.95 4.23
C LYS A 375 -18.19 15.32 3.49
N ILE A 376 -19.29 15.09 4.21
CA ILE A 376 -20.52 14.47 3.73
C ILE A 376 -21.65 15.40 4.12
N GLY A 377 -22.58 15.67 3.21
CA GLY A 377 -23.72 16.54 3.45
C GLY A 377 -23.45 18.02 3.13
N PRO A 378 -24.47 18.87 3.30
CA PRO A 378 -24.37 20.29 3.02
C PRO A 378 -23.48 20.99 4.05
N ASP A 379 -22.76 22.00 3.58
CA ASP A 379 -21.91 22.88 4.38
C ASP A 379 -22.68 24.17 4.69
N PRO A 380 -23.12 24.42 5.94
CA PRO A 380 -23.89 25.61 6.26
C PRO A 380 -23.02 26.86 6.12
N TRP A 381 -23.24 27.65 5.07
CA TRP A 381 -22.42 28.83 4.72
C TRP A 381 -22.32 29.89 5.83
N PHE A 382 -23.29 29.92 6.76
CA PHE A 382 -23.36 30.88 7.87
C PHE A 382 -22.59 30.44 9.14
N LEU A 383 -22.03 29.23 9.16
CA LEU A 383 -21.19 28.72 10.25
C LEU A 383 -19.74 28.61 9.79
N GLY A 384 -18.78 28.66 10.73
CA GLY A 384 -17.35 28.41 10.44
C GLY A 384 -16.49 29.64 10.17
N SER A 385 -17.05 30.86 10.27
CA SER A 385 -16.26 32.09 10.17
C SER A 385 -15.23 32.21 11.30
N ARG A 386 -13.98 32.52 10.95
CA ARG A 386 -12.91 32.95 11.86
C ARG A 386 -12.63 34.43 11.67
N THR A 387 -12.44 35.15 12.79
CA THR A 387 -12.16 36.59 12.78
C THR A 387 -10.71 36.86 13.17
N TYR A 388 -10.02 37.68 12.38
CA TYR A 388 -8.64 38.14 12.57
C TYR A 388 -8.64 39.63 12.85
N ASP A 389 -7.87 40.08 13.84
CA ASP A 389 -7.56 41.49 14.05
C ASP A 389 -6.37 41.86 13.16
N ILE A 390 -6.61 42.69 12.15
CA ILE A 390 -5.57 43.10 11.20
C ILE A 390 -5.00 44.48 11.53
N THR A 391 -5.59 45.17 12.52
CA THR A 391 -5.22 46.53 12.93
C THR A 391 -3.72 46.71 13.19
N PRO A 392 -3.03 45.81 13.92
CA PRO A 392 -1.62 46.01 14.27
C PRO A 392 -0.65 45.96 13.08
N TYR A 393 -1.13 45.52 11.92
CA TYR A 393 -0.32 45.27 10.74
C TYR A 393 -0.59 46.25 9.59
N LEU A 394 -1.55 47.17 9.79
CA LEU A 394 -1.88 48.20 8.81
C LEU A 394 -0.77 49.26 8.75
N THR A 395 -0.45 49.68 7.54
CA THR A 395 0.39 50.85 7.24
C THR A 395 -0.50 52.05 6.88
N ASP A 396 0.06 53.26 6.93
CA ASP A 396 -0.63 54.49 6.51
C ASP A 396 -0.85 54.56 4.99
N ASP A 397 -0.07 53.78 4.25
CA ASP A 397 -0.19 53.60 2.80
C ASP A 397 -1.31 52.61 2.41
N GLU A 398 -1.48 52.38 1.11
CA GLU A 398 -2.35 51.30 0.63
C GLU A 398 -1.82 49.95 1.09
N ASN A 399 -2.70 49.15 1.72
CA ASN A 399 -2.39 47.84 2.24
C ASN A 399 -2.93 46.76 1.29
N GLU A 400 -2.17 45.68 1.09
CA GLU A 400 -2.59 44.51 0.33
C GLU A 400 -3.00 43.38 1.27
N LEU A 401 -4.29 43.05 1.28
CA LEU A 401 -4.81 41.87 1.97
C LEU A 401 -4.87 40.69 0.98
N VAL A 402 -4.19 39.59 1.32
CA VAL A 402 -4.23 38.34 0.54
C VAL A 402 -4.80 37.22 1.41
N ILE A 403 -5.72 36.44 0.85
CA ILE A 403 -6.26 35.21 1.45
C ILE A 403 -5.91 34.06 0.53
N ILE A 404 -5.10 33.13 1.03
CA ILE A 404 -4.78 31.89 0.33
C ILE A 404 -5.76 30.84 0.85
N VAL A 405 -6.50 30.21 -0.05
CA VAL A 405 -7.37 29.08 0.29
C VAL A 405 -6.85 27.83 -0.39
N GLU A 406 -6.50 26.81 0.39
CA GLU A 406 -6.04 25.53 -0.10
C GLU A 406 -7.18 24.51 -0.14
N SER A 407 -7.36 23.86 -1.28
CA SER A 407 -8.33 22.79 -1.46
C SER A 407 -7.72 21.41 -1.25
N PHE A 408 -8.30 20.64 -0.32
CA PHE A 408 -8.06 19.21 -0.16
C PHE A 408 -8.71 18.33 -1.25
N GLY A 409 -9.30 18.95 -2.28
CA GLY A 409 -9.91 18.29 -3.43
C GLY A 409 -11.44 18.38 -3.46
N LEU A 410 -12.03 17.69 -4.43
CA LEU A 410 -13.47 17.64 -4.66
C LEU A 410 -14.13 16.51 -3.87
N ASN A 411 -15.39 16.70 -3.46
CA ASN A 411 -16.14 15.66 -2.77
C ASN A 411 -16.47 14.50 -3.74
N ARG A 412 -16.66 13.28 -3.20
CA ARG A 412 -17.13 12.12 -3.98
C ARG A 412 -18.65 12.13 -4.11
N GLN A 413 -19.21 11.98 -5.31
CA GLN A 413 -20.66 11.90 -5.52
C GLN A 413 -21.23 10.48 -5.24
N ALA A 414 -20.90 9.90 -4.08
CA ALA A 414 -21.36 8.56 -3.71
C ALA A 414 -22.72 8.54 -2.99
N PHE A 415 -23.24 9.71 -2.60
CA PHE A 415 -24.42 9.85 -1.76
C PHE A 415 -25.23 11.08 -2.17
N ILE A 416 -26.55 11.03 -2.06
CA ILE A 416 -27.47 12.08 -2.56
C ILE A 416 -27.20 13.47 -1.95
N MET A 417 -26.69 13.53 -0.71
CA MET A 417 -26.32 14.79 -0.05
C MET A 417 -24.86 15.19 -0.24
N ASN A 418 -24.07 14.41 -1.00
CA ASN A 418 -22.69 14.75 -1.30
C ASN A 418 -22.60 15.39 -2.69
N ASP A 419 -22.64 16.71 -2.74
CA ASP A 419 -22.52 17.45 -3.99
C ASP A 419 -21.05 17.77 -4.29
N ILE A 420 -20.59 17.33 -5.46
CA ILE A 420 -19.26 17.69 -5.96
C ILE A 420 -19.15 19.20 -6.23
N ARG A 421 -20.30 19.87 -6.49
CA ARG A 421 -20.44 21.30 -6.71
C ARG A 421 -20.51 22.11 -5.42
N ASN A 422 -20.30 21.49 -4.25
CA ASN A 422 -20.10 22.26 -3.04
C ASN A 422 -18.98 23.29 -3.29
N PRO A 423 -19.18 24.56 -2.94
CA PRO A 423 -18.26 25.62 -3.32
C PRO A 423 -16.84 25.39 -2.79
N ARG A 424 -15.85 25.93 -3.49
CA ARG A 424 -14.43 25.93 -3.10
C ARG A 424 -13.91 27.36 -3.00
N GLY A 425 -12.88 27.56 -2.18
CA GLY A 425 -12.36 28.90 -1.92
C GLY A 425 -13.04 29.59 -0.73
N ILE A 426 -13.19 30.90 -0.81
CA ILE A 426 -13.88 31.69 0.22
C ILE A 426 -15.39 31.43 0.11
N ILE A 427 -16.03 31.16 1.25
CA ILE A 427 -17.50 31.08 1.35
C ILE A 427 -18.07 32.44 1.75
N GLN A 428 -17.40 33.11 2.69
CA GLN A 428 -17.77 34.43 3.15
C GLN A 428 -16.53 35.21 3.59
N ALA A 429 -16.42 36.47 3.17
CA ALA A 429 -15.41 37.39 3.67
C ALA A 429 -16.05 38.74 4.01
N LYS A 430 -15.75 39.27 5.20
CA LYS A 430 -16.25 40.56 5.68
C LYS A 430 -15.14 41.33 6.38
N LEU A 431 -14.86 42.54 5.89
CA LEU A 431 -14.06 43.53 6.60
C LEU A 431 -14.99 44.42 7.42
N SER A 432 -14.65 44.64 8.68
CA SER A 432 -15.35 45.56 9.57
C SER A 432 -14.39 46.63 10.09
N GLY A 433 -14.92 47.81 10.40
CA GLY A 433 -14.11 48.96 10.83
C GLY A 433 -13.54 49.81 9.70
N ILE A 434 -13.90 49.53 8.45
CA ILE A 434 -13.49 50.29 7.25
C ILE A 434 -14.69 50.66 6.38
N ASN A 435 -14.68 51.83 5.75
CA ASN A 435 -15.74 52.28 4.85
C ASN A 435 -15.66 51.58 3.49
N SER A 436 -16.79 51.51 2.77
CA SER A 436 -16.83 50.89 1.43
C SER A 436 -15.97 51.61 0.39
N THR A 437 -15.78 52.93 0.54
CA THR A 437 -14.93 53.76 -0.32
C THR A 437 -13.43 53.58 -0.05
N GLU A 438 -13.07 52.95 1.06
CA GLU A 438 -11.70 52.74 1.54
C GLU A 438 -11.19 51.33 1.20
N GLN A 439 -11.96 50.55 0.44
CA GLN A 439 -11.64 49.19 0.05
C GLN A 439 -11.88 49.00 -1.46
N GLY A 440 -10.93 48.35 -2.14
CA GLY A 440 -11.05 48.01 -3.56
C GLY A 440 -12.02 46.85 -3.83
N GLU A 441 -12.09 46.40 -5.07
CA GLU A 441 -12.79 45.17 -5.43
C GLU A 441 -11.99 43.92 -5.01
N TRP A 442 -12.67 42.79 -4.90
CA TRP A 442 -11.99 41.51 -4.69
C TRP A 442 -11.47 40.99 -6.03
N GLU A 443 -10.26 40.46 -6.01
CA GLU A 443 -9.65 39.78 -7.14
C GLU A 443 -9.28 38.35 -6.74
N ILE A 444 -9.21 37.46 -7.72
CA ILE A 444 -8.87 36.05 -7.59
C ILE A 444 -7.72 35.71 -8.55
N SER A 445 -6.86 34.78 -8.12
CA SER A 445 -5.80 34.21 -8.94
C SER A 445 -5.64 32.72 -8.64
N GLY A 446 -5.21 31.95 -9.63
CA GLY A 446 -5.03 30.52 -9.55
C GLY A 446 -4.64 29.93 -10.90
N VAL A 447 -4.45 28.61 -10.93
CA VAL A 447 -4.08 27.89 -12.16
C VAL A 447 -5.32 27.25 -12.78
N ASP A 448 -5.66 27.64 -14.02
CA ASP A 448 -6.69 26.96 -14.82
C ASP A 448 -6.18 25.58 -15.23
N VAL A 449 -6.71 24.55 -14.59
CA VAL A 449 -6.22 23.17 -14.77
C VAL A 449 -6.49 22.62 -16.18
N ARG A 450 -7.39 23.24 -16.95
CA ARG A 450 -7.70 22.82 -18.33
C ARG A 450 -6.54 23.09 -19.28
N LEU A 451 -5.64 24.01 -18.91
CA LEU A 451 -4.46 24.37 -19.68
C LEU A 451 -3.26 23.47 -19.36
N LEU A 452 -3.37 22.60 -18.35
CA LEU A 452 -2.29 21.71 -17.92
C LEU A 452 -2.37 20.36 -18.62
N THR A 453 -1.21 19.77 -18.91
CA THR A 453 -1.10 18.37 -19.34
C THR A 453 -1.51 17.40 -18.24
N ASN A 454 -1.29 17.78 -16.98
CA ASN A 454 -1.74 17.07 -15.79
C ASN A 454 -2.46 18.03 -14.84
N ALA A 455 -3.79 18.03 -14.90
CA ALA A 455 -4.68 18.88 -14.10
C ALA A 455 -4.49 18.74 -12.57
N TYR A 456 -3.86 17.65 -12.09
CA TYR A 456 -3.71 17.36 -10.67
C TYR A 456 -2.31 17.66 -10.11
N SER A 457 -1.33 17.94 -10.98
CA SER A 457 0.06 18.21 -10.57
C SER A 457 0.39 19.70 -10.64
N THR A 458 -0.40 20.48 -9.91
CA THR A 458 -0.16 21.92 -9.68
C THR A 458 -0.41 22.27 -8.22
N THR A 459 0.39 23.19 -7.72
CA THR A 459 0.23 23.77 -6.38
C THR A 459 -0.93 24.76 -6.35
N GLY A 460 -1.41 25.20 -7.51
CA GLY A 460 -2.42 26.25 -7.66
C GLY A 460 -1.85 27.67 -7.63
N PHE A 461 -0.56 27.84 -7.30
CA PHE A 461 0.14 29.11 -7.43
C PHE A 461 0.57 29.34 -8.89
N PRO A 462 0.16 30.45 -9.53
CA PRO A 462 0.51 30.72 -10.94
C PRO A 462 2.00 30.88 -11.22
N ASP A 463 2.81 31.19 -10.20
CA ASP A 463 4.26 31.39 -10.33
C ASP A 463 5.08 30.10 -10.12
N GLU A 464 4.45 28.92 -9.99
CA GLU A 464 5.12 27.64 -9.69
C GLU A 464 6.19 27.23 -10.72
N ALA A 465 6.06 27.71 -11.96
CA ALA A 465 6.99 27.47 -13.07
C ALA A 465 8.02 28.60 -13.28
N THR A 466 7.94 29.70 -12.52
CA THR A 466 8.79 30.88 -12.71
C THR A 466 10.27 30.56 -12.47
N GLN A 467 11.14 30.96 -13.40
CA GLN A 467 12.60 30.76 -13.31
C GLN A 467 13.37 32.01 -12.87
N LYS A 468 12.68 33.15 -12.73
CA LYS A 468 13.27 34.41 -12.28
C LYS A 468 13.12 34.58 -10.76
N GLY A 469 13.94 35.46 -10.18
CA GLY A 469 13.82 35.87 -8.77
C GLY A 469 14.44 34.91 -7.74
N TRP A 470 15.03 33.79 -8.17
CA TRP A 470 15.74 32.87 -7.28
C TRP A 470 17.03 33.50 -6.75
N GLN A 471 17.26 33.36 -5.45
CA GLN A 471 18.45 33.82 -4.76
C GLN A 471 19.11 32.66 -4.03
N LYS A 472 20.44 32.66 -3.95
CA LYS A 472 21.17 31.63 -3.21
C LYS A 472 20.75 31.64 -1.74
N PHE A 473 20.34 30.49 -1.22
CA PHE A 473 19.92 30.34 0.16
C PHE A 473 20.99 29.63 0.99
N LYS A 474 21.33 30.20 2.15
CA LYS A 474 22.34 29.67 3.08
C LYS A 474 21.89 29.66 4.54
N GLN A 475 20.67 30.12 4.82
CA GLN A 475 20.15 30.22 6.19
C GLN A 475 19.48 28.91 6.57
N PHE A 476 20.26 27.83 6.70
CA PHE A 476 19.78 26.54 7.18
C PHE A 476 20.88 25.86 8.00
N ASP A 477 20.46 25.05 8.96
CA ASP A 477 21.36 24.18 9.71
C ASP A 477 21.30 22.77 9.12
N GLU A 478 22.46 22.19 8.80
CA GLU A 478 22.57 20.80 8.34
C GLU A 478 23.17 19.93 9.43
N ASN A 479 22.51 18.81 9.74
CA ASN A 479 23.06 17.76 10.59
C ASN A 479 22.65 16.38 10.06
N ASP A 480 23.63 15.53 9.70
CA ASP A 480 23.41 14.15 9.21
C ASP A 480 22.42 14.04 8.02
N GLY A 481 22.40 15.04 7.12
CA GLY A 481 21.46 15.13 5.99
C GLY A 481 20.04 15.55 6.38
N ILE A 482 19.85 16.05 7.60
CA ILE A 482 18.64 16.76 8.04
C ILE A 482 18.89 18.25 7.92
N TYR A 483 18.02 18.93 7.18
CA TYR A 483 18.11 20.37 6.93
C TYR A 483 17.01 21.07 7.71
N LYS A 484 17.40 21.98 8.60
CA LYS A 484 16.48 22.82 9.38
C LYS A 484 16.45 24.23 8.79
N ILE A 485 15.27 24.67 8.38
CA ILE A 485 15.07 25.94 7.68
C ILE A 485 14.20 26.85 8.56
N PRO A 486 14.64 28.08 8.87
CA PRO A 486 13.82 29.07 9.54
C PRO A 486 12.71 29.54 8.59
N ILE A 487 11.47 29.40 9.04
CA ILE A 487 10.28 29.87 8.34
C ILE A 487 9.55 30.83 9.27
N SER A 488 9.38 32.08 8.83
CA SER A 488 8.78 33.15 9.64
C SER A 488 7.52 33.71 9.01
N VAL A 489 6.59 34.15 9.85
CA VAL A 489 5.38 34.86 9.41
C VAL A 489 5.69 36.16 8.65
N THR A 490 6.86 36.76 8.90
CA THR A 490 7.31 37.99 8.24
C THR A 490 7.84 37.77 6.83
N GLN A 491 8.23 36.54 6.53
CA GLN A 491 8.72 36.17 5.21
C GLN A 491 7.57 35.92 4.24
N GLY A 492 6.35 35.70 4.71
CA GLY A 492 5.21 35.40 3.85
C GLY A 492 5.26 33.99 3.28
N VAL A 493 4.89 33.85 2.00
CA VAL A 493 4.95 32.57 1.29
C VAL A 493 6.21 32.51 0.44
N GLN A 494 6.95 31.42 0.57
CA GLN A 494 8.25 31.23 -0.06
C GLN A 494 8.29 29.97 -0.91
N TRP A 495 9.12 30.01 -1.94
CA TRP A 495 9.58 28.85 -2.67
C TRP A 495 11.03 28.56 -2.28
N PHE A 496 11.31 27.32 -1.89
CA PHE A 496 12.66 26.79 -1.80
C PHE A 496 12.93 25.85 -2.97
N ARG A 497 14.16 25.83 -3.45
CA ARG A 497 14.63 24.90 -4.48
C ARG A 497 15.99 24.36 -4.08
N PHE A 498 16.17 23.06 -4.26
CA PHE A 498 17.45 22.39 -4.06
C PHE A 498 17.54 21.14 -4.94
N ARG A 499 18.74 20.57 -5.01
CA ARG A 499 19.02 19.40 -5.85
C ARG A 499 19.71 18.31 -5.05
N PHE A 500 19.65 17.10 -5.59
CA PHE A 500 20.42 15.98 -5.05
C PHE A 500 20.70 14.90 -6.11
N ASP A 501 21.77 14.16 -5.87
CA ASP A 501 22.13 12.96 -6.64
C ASP A 501 21.73 11.70 -5.86
N HIS A 502 21.28 10.66 -6.58
CA HIS A 502 20.95 9.36 -5.99
C HIS A 502 21.87 8.28 -6.56
N ALA A 503 23.05 8.14 -5.94
CA ALA A 503 24.11 7.25 -6.43
C ALA A 503 23.66 5.78 -6.56
N LEU A 504 22.81 5.30 -5.64
CA LEU A 504 22.31 3.92 -5.64
C LEU A 504 21.43 3.60 -6.86
N LYS A 505 20.87 4.62 -7.53
CA LYS A 505 20.09 4.42 -8.76
C LYS A 505 20.91 3.76 -9.88
N LYS A 506 22.24 3.91 -9.86
CA LYS A 506 23.13 3.26 -10.83
C LYS A 506 23.19 1.74 -10.65
N GLN A 507 22.80 1.24 -9.48
CA GLN A 507 22.84 -0.19 -9.13
C GLN A 507 21.42 -0.78 -9.05
N SER A 508 20.42 -0.13 -9.66
CA SER A 508 19.01 -0.55 -9.61
C SER A 508 18.75 -1.96 -10.16
N ASP A 509 19.66 -2.48 -10.98
CA ASP A 509 19.59 -3.84 -11.51
C ASP A 509 20.00 -4.90 -10.48
N LEU A 510 20.82 -4.54 -9.49
CA LEU A 510 21.29 -5.43 -8.42
C LEU A 510 20.43 -5.30 -7.17
N TYR A 511 20.10 -4.06 -6.80
CA TYR A 511 19.27 -3.79 -5.64
C TYR A 511 18.60 -2.43 -5.74
N ARG A 512 17.57 -2.24 -4.92
CA ARG A 512 16.76 -1.03 -4.85
C ARG A 512 16.53 -0.64 -3.40
N VAL A 513 16.66 0.65 -3.12
CA VAL A 513 16.35 1.23 -1.80
C VAL A 513 15.20 2.23 -1.95
N PRO A 514 13.98 1.88 -1.49
CA PRO A 514 12.89 2.83 -1.41
C PRO A 514 13.25 4.04 -0.54
N LEU A 515 13.05 5.24 -1.09
CA LEU A 515 13.33 6.49 -0.39
C LEU A 515 12.05 7.13 0.14
N ARG A 516 12.19 7.90 1.22
CA ARG A 516 11.16 8.79 1.76
C ARG A 516 11.65 10.22 1.81
N LEU A 517 10.76 11.15 1.54
CA LEU A 517 10.88 12.53 1.97
C LEU A 517 10.24 12.63 3.36
N HIS A 518 11.03 13.05 4.34
CA HIS A 518 10.57 13.31 5.69
C HIS A 518 10.48 14.82 5.93
N LEU A 519 9.33 15.27 6.42
CA LEU A 519 9.02 16.66 6.74
C LEU A 519 8.56 16.73 8.20
N ASP A 520 9.14 17.66 8.97
CA ASP A 520 8.76 17.86 10.37
C ASP A 520 8.76 19.34 10.77
N GLY A 521 8.12 19.65 11.90
CA GLY A 521 7.92 21.01 12.41
C GLY A 521 6.58 21.63 12.03
N GLU A 522 6.21 22.70 12.71
CA GLU A 522 4.89 23.34 12.55
C GLU A 522 4.85 24.33 11.36
N TRP A 523 4.86 23.80 10.14
CA TRP A 523 4.77 24.58 8.89
C TRP A 523 3.93 23.87 7.82
N THR A 524 3.55 24.59 6.77
CA THR A 524 2.91 24.03 5.58
C THR A 524 3.93 23.87 4.46
N ALA A 525 3.92 22.73 3.78
CA ALA A 525 4.76 22.49 2.60
C ALA A 525 3.98 21.83 1.46
N VAL A 526 4.20 22.27 0.22
CA VAL A 526 3.85 21.49 -0.98
C VAL A 526 5.11 21.22 -1.77
N VAL A 527 5.42 19.94 -1.97
CA VAL A 527 6.70 19.49 -2.51
C VAL A 527 6.54 18.91 -3.91
N ILE A 528 7.32 19.45 -4.84
CA ILE A 528 7.44 19.01 -6.22
C ILE A 528 8.82 18.34 -6.37
N LEU A 529 8.85 17.11 -6.86
CA LEU A 529 10.06 16.41 -7.26
C LEU A 529 10.02 16.18 -8.77
N ASN A 530 11.01 16.70 -9.51
CA ASN A 530 11.11 16.55 -10.96
C ASN A 530 9.76 16.82 -11.67
N ASP A 531 9.16 17.97 -11.37
CA ASP A 531 7.88 18.47 -11.92
C ASP A 531 6.60 17.73 -11.50
N VAL A 532 6.70 16.79 -10.55
CA VAL A 532 5.54 16.07 -10.00
C VAL A 532 5.36 16.39 -8.52
N ILE A 533 4.14 16.75 -8.12
CA ILE A 533 3.83 16.92 -6.69
C ILE A 533 3.85 15.56 -5.99
N ILE A 534 4.70 15.44 -4.96
CA ILE A 534 4.86 14.20 -4.18
C ILE A 534 4.38 14.34 -2.72
N ALA A 535 4.24 15.56 -2.21
CA ALA A 535 3.83 15.79 -0.82
C ALA A 535 2.99 17.06 -0.65
N ARG A 536 2.02 16.96 0.26
CA ARG A 536 1.35 18.10 0.89
C ARG A 536 1.44 17.86 2.39
N TYR A 537 2.16 18.73 3.07
CA TYR A 537 2.50 18.62 4.48
C TYR A 537 1.81 19.72 5.26
N TYR A 538 1.16 19.35 6.36
CA TYR A 538 0.42 20.25 7.22
C TYR A 538 0.86 20.05 8.68
N GLY A 539 2.05 20.54 9.00
CA GLY A 539 2.70 20.35 10.30
C GLY A 539 1.99 21.05 11.47
N ASN A 540 1.05 21.94 11.21
CA ASN A 540 0.30 22.68 12.24
C ASN A 540 -0.80 21.85 12.93
N GLY A 541 -0.69 20.51 12.92
CA GLY A 541 -1.66 19.57 13.50
C GLY A 541 -2.83 19.17 12.60
N ASP A 542 -2.88 19.65 11.36
CA ASP A 542 -3.98 19.34 10.42
C ASP A 542 -3.77 18.03 9.65
N GLY A 543 -2.54 17.49 9.62
CA GLY A 543 -2.21 16.24 8.94
C GLY A 543 -1.27 15.35 9.76
N PRO A 544 -1.48 14.03 9.81
CA PRO A 544 -0.62 13.11 10.57
C PRO A 544 0.60 12.61 9.77
N GLN A 545 0.73 12.97 8.50
CA GLN A 545 1.72 12.39 7.60
C GLN A 545 2.99 13.26 7.56
N HIS A 546 4.09 12.71 8.09
CA HIS A 546 5.44 13.30 8.02
C HIS A 546 6.30 12.65 6.94
N ASP A 547 5.92 11.47 6.47
CA ASP A 547 6.70 10.65 5.56
C ASP A 547 5.99 10.39 4.24
N PHE A 548 6.67 10.77 3.16
CA PHE A 548 6.16 10.69 1.80
C PHE A 548 7.05 9.78 0.99
N TYR A 549 6.50 8.67 0.52
CA TYR A 549 7.23 7.75 -0.34
C TYR A 549 7.64 8.44 -1.64
N ILE A 550 8.90 8.28 -2.03
CA ILE A 550 9.43 8.81 -3.28
C ILE A 550 9.40 7.70 -4.33
N PRO A 551 8.58 7.83 -5.39
CA PRO A 551 8.52 6.83 -6.44
C PRO A 551 9.84 6.76 -7.23
N ASP A 552 10.40 5.56 -7.34
CA ASP A 552 11.63 5.29 -8.10
C ASP A 552 11.59 5.73 -9.57
N GLY A 553 10.41 5.71 -10.21
CA GLY A 553 10.24 6.15 -11.58
C GLY A 553 10.43 7.66 -11.76
N LEU A 554 10.29 8.44 -10.68
CA LEU A 554 10.54 9.88 -10.68
C LEU A 554 12.00 10.22 -10.40
N LEU A 555 12.75 9.32 -9.76
CA LEU A 555 14.14 9.53 -9.39
C LEU A 555 15.10 9.31 -10.56
N LYS A 556 15.99 10.27 -10.77
CA LYS A 556 17.14 10.21 -11.66
C LYS A 556 18.40 9.86 -10.85
N ALA A 557 19.42 9.33 -11.51
CA ALA A 557 20.70 9.08 -10.84
C ALA A 557 21.41 10.37 -10.40
N LYS A 558 21.20 11.46 -11.15
CA LYS A 558 21.77 12.78 -10.87
C LYS A 558 20.76 13.89 -11.12
N HIS A 559 21.00 15.05 -10.50
CA HIS A 559 20.28 16.29 -10.72
C HIS A 559 18.76 16.15 -10.54
N ASN A 560 18.34 15.44 -9.49
CA ASN A 560 16.96 15.52 -9.04
C ASN A 560 16.73 16.92 -8.50
N GLU A 561 15.64 17.56 -8.91
CA GLU A 561 15.27 18.88 -8.41
C GLU A 561 14.04 18.79 -7.52
N VAL A 562 14.12 19.42 -6.35
CA VAL A 562 13.01 19.55 -5.41
C VAL A 562 12.65 21.02 -5.30
N LYS A 563 11.37 21.34 -5.49
CA LYS A 563 10.79 22.65 -5.19
C LYS A 563 9.80 22.50 -4.05
N VAL A 564 9.85 23.41 -3.08
CA VAL A 564 8.99 23.40 -1.90
C VAL A 564 8.31 24.76 -1.79
N LEU A 565 6.99 24.79 -1.92
CA LEU A 565 6.18 25.93 -1.49
C LEU A 565 6.02 25.84 0.02
N ALA A 566 6.44 26.86 0.77
CA ALA A 566 6.52 26.83 2.22
C ALA A 566 5.95 28.11 2.84
N TYR A 567 5.22 27.95 3.95
CA TYR A 567 4.74 29.05 4.78
C TYR A 567 4.31 28.54 6.16
N THR A 568 4.13 29.44 7.13
CA THR A 568 3.75 29.09 8.50
C THR A 568 2.82 30.13 9.13
N TRP A 569 2.11 29.76 10.19
CA TRP A 569 1.26 30.67 10.97
C TRP A 569 1.96 31.27 12.20
N HIS A 570 3.14 30.77 12.54
CA HIS A 570 4.01 31.30 13.59
C HIS A 570 5.45 30.96 13.26
N ASP A 571 6.40 31.75 13.78
CA ASP A 571 7.82 31.50 13.52
C ASP A 571 8.22 30.09 13.99
N THR A 572 8.96 29.37 13.15
CA THR A 572 9.25 27.95 13.35
C THR A 572 10.53 27.52 12.62
N LEU A 573 10.96 26.29 12.88
CA LEU A 573 11.99 25.59 12.11
C LEU A 573 11.34 24.42 11.37
N GLY A 574 11.36 24.47 10.05
CA GLY A 574 10.94 23.34 9.21
C GLY A 574 12.09 22.37 8.99
N GLU A 575 11.87 21.08 9.22
CA GLU A 575 12.86 20.03 8.94
C GLU A 575 12.55 19.31 7.62
N ILE A 576 13.58 19.08 6.81
CA ILE A 576 13.48 18.35 5.54
C ILE A 576 14.64 17.36 5.44
N SER A 577 14.36 16.10 5.08
CA SER A 577 15.38 15.11 4.76
C SER A 577 14.88 14.05 3.78
N ILE A 578 15.81 13.44 3.02
CA ILE A 578 15.51 12.24 2.23
C ILE A 578 16.30 11.08 2.81
N LYS A 579 15.58 10.03 3.22
CA LYS A 579 16.12 8.88 3.96
C LYS A 579 15.66 7.57 3.32
N GLY A 580 16.31 6.46 3.67
CA GLY A 580 15.75 5.14 3.41
C GLY A 580 14.39 4.93 4.10
N TRP A 581 13.67 3.90 3.67
CA TRP A 581 12.33 3.54 4.16
C TRP A 581 12.41 2.37 5.17
N PRO A 582 12.68 2.62 6.48
CA PRO A 582 12.79 1.54 7.47
C PRO A 582 11.41 0.97 7.78
N VAL A 583 11.16 -0.28 7.42
CA VAL A 583 9.86 -0.93 7.64
C VAL A 583 9.98 -2.22 8.41
N LEU A 584 8.93 -2.54 9.17
CA LEU A 584 8.74 -3.85 9.76
C LEU A 584 8.60 -4.90 8.65
N GLU A 585 9.39 -5.97 8.74
CA GLU A 585 9.47 -7.02 7.73
C GLU A 585 8.10 -7.66 7.41
N ASP A 586 7.19 -7.80 8.36
CA ASP A 586 5.92 -8.50 8.12
C ASP A 586 4.78 -7.61 7.63
N SER A 587 4.87 -6.29 7.86
CA SER A 587 3.77 -5.37 7.61
C SER A 587 4.07 -4.33 6.55
N GLY A 588 5.34 -3.97 6.35
CA GLY A 588 5.73 -2.84 5.52
C GLY A 588 5.41 -1.49 6.18
N ASN A 589 4.99 -1.50 7.45
CA ASN A 589 4.75 -0.29 8.22
C ASN A 589 6.08 0.36 8.57
N LEU A 590 6.13 1.68 8.41
CA LEU A 590 7.29 2.48 8.79
C LEU A 590 7.57 2.32 10.30
N ILE A 591 8.83 2.10 10.65
CA ILE A 591 9.28 2.07 12.04
C ILE A 591 9.52 3.52 12.47
N THR A 592 8.56 4.11 13.18
CA THR A 592 8.63 5.52 13.63
C THR A 592 9.23 5.67 15.03
N HIS A 593 9.15 4.64 15.88
CA HIS A 593 9.69 4.62 17.23
C HIS A 593 10.35 3.27 17.50
N TYR A 594 11.53 3.28 18.11
CA TYR A 594 12.24 2.08 18.52
C TYR A 594 13.01 2.36 19.83
N ASP A 595 12.85 1.46 20.81
CA ASP A 595 13.36 1.61 22.19
C ASP A 595 14.87 1.34 22.34
N THR A 596 15.62 1.20 21.25
CA THR A 596 17.06 0.84 21.31
C THR A 596 17.93 1.86 20.58
N ASN A 597 19.19 2.00 21.00
CA ASN A 597 20.21 2.80 20.30
C ASN A 597 20.53 2.28 18.87
N THR A 598 19.93 1.15 18.46
CA THR A 598 20.12 0.52 17.15
C THR A 598 19.12 1.10 16.15
N ARG A 599 19.61 1.89 15.18
CA ARG A 599 18.79 2.37 14.06
C ARG A 599 18.15 1.18 13.33
N PRO A 600 16.83 1.19 13.05
CA PRO A 600 16.17 0.11 12.31
C PRO A 600 16.82 -0.02 10.93
N GLN A 601 17.01 -1.25 10.48
CA GLN A 601 17.57 -1.52 9.15
C GLN A 601 16.65 -0.91 8.09
N GLU A 602 17.24 -0.16 7.16
CA GLU A 602 16.47 0.36 6.03
C GLU A 602 16.13 -0.78 5.08
N TYR A 603 14.99 -0.64 4.41
CA TYR A 603 14.51 -1.66 3.50
C TYR A 603 15.29 -1.64 2.19
N ILE A 604 15.89 -2.78 1.85
CA ILE A 604 16.57 -3.02 0.58
C ILE A 604 15.88 -4.20 -0.12
N VAL A 605 15.68 -4.05 -1.42
CA VAL A 605 15.19 -5.10 -2.31
C VAL A 605 16.33 -5.51 -3.23
N TYR A 606 16.83 -6.72 -3.09
CA TYR A 606 17.82 -7.31 -3.98
C TYR A 606 17.11 -7.96 -5.17
N HIS A 607 17.78 -7.94 -6.32
CA HIS A 607 17.26 -8.46 -7.57
C HIS A 607 18.14 -9.61 -8.07
N ASP A 608 17.49 -10.74 -8.30
CA ASP A 608 18.06 -11.92 -8.91
C ASP A 608 17.25 -12.32 -10.14
N ARG A 609 17.84 -13.09 -11.05
CA ARG A 609 17.14 -13.60 -12.24
C ARG A 609 17.63 -14.98 -12.59
N ILE A 610 16.77 -15.98 -12.70
CA ILE A 610 17.14 -17.32 -13.18
C ILE A 610 16.52 -17.62 -14.54
N LEU A 611 17.19 -18.42 -15.36
CA LEU A 611 16.65 -18.90 -16.63
C LEU A 611 15.92 -20.24 -16.43
N MET A 612 14.65 -20.33 -16.84
CA MET A 612 13.88 -21.56 -16.67
C MET A 612 14.09 -22.57 -17.82
N HIS A 613 14.09 -22.10 -19.07
CA HIS A 613 14.22 -22.96 -20.26
C HIS A 613 14.96 -22.22 -21.40
N LYS A 614 15.86 -22.90 -22.14
CA LYS A 614 16.51 -22.37 -23.36
C LYS A 614 15.51 -22.02 -24.45
N GLN A 615 15.84 -21.02 -25.29
CA GLN A 615 15.17 -20.80 -26.57
C GLN A 615 15.38 -22.04 -27.46
N LYS A 616 14.29 -22.59 -27.99
CA LYS A 616 14.36 -23.60 -29.05
C LYS A 616 14.49 -22.89 -30.39
#